data_AF-A0A8H3QJZ9-F1
#
_entry.id   AF-A0A8H3QJZ9-F1
#
_cell.length_a   1.000
_cell.length_b   1.000
_cell.length_c   1.000
_cell.angle_alpha   90.00
_cell.angle_beta   90.00
_cell.angle_gamma   90.00
#
_symmetry.space_group_name_H-M   'P 1'
#
loop_
_entity.id
_entity.type
_entity.pdbx_description
1 polymer ?
#
loop_
_entity_poly.entity_id
_entity_poly.type
_entity_poly.pdbx_seq_one_letter_code
_entity_poly.pdbx_strand_id
1 'polypeptide(L)'
;MHAKVIIIGSGPAGHTAALYLSRATMKPVLFEGFLANGFAPGGQLTTTTDVENYPGFPEGIMGPVMMEKFREQSKRFGTEIITETISKVDLSSKPFKLWREGADEQAFDTADSVIIATGAAAKRLHLPGEDIYWQKGISACAVCDGAVPIFRNKPLAVIGGGDSAAEEALFLTKYGSHVYVIVRRDKLRASKVMANRLLSNPKVTVIWNTLPIECKGDDKVLNLLITKNTKTGEVKELPINGLFYAIGHVPATELVKDQLELDADGYIITKPDTTYTNVEGVFAAGDVKDKKYRQAITSAGSGCMAALECERWLSEHFSE
;
A
#
# COMPACT_ATOMS: atom_id res chain seq x y z
N MET A 1 10.57 -20.91 -17.46
CA MET A 1 11.80 -20.15 -17.79
C MET A 1 12.77 -20.19 -16.61
N HIS A 2 14.02 -19.75 -16.79
CA HIS A 2 14.97 -19.53 -15.71
C HIS A 2 15.52 -18.10 -15.76
N ALA A 3 15.68 -17.45 -14.61
CA ALA A 3 16.23 -16.10 -14.48
C ALA A 3 17.14 -15.96 -13.26
N LYS A 4 18.16 -15.10 -13.33
CA LYS A 4 19.01 -14.79 -12.15
C LYS A 4 18.18 -14.18 -11.01
N VAL A 5 17.24 -13.30 -11.36
CA VAL A 5 16.37 -12.63 -10.40
C VAL A 5 14.97 -12.44 -10.97
N ILE A 6 13.97 -12.84 -10.17
CA ILE A 6 12.57 -12.54 -10.42
C ILE A 6 12.05 -11.53 -9.39
N ILE A 7 11.34 -10.52 -9.85
CA ILE A 7 10.66 -9.52 -9.03
C ILE A 7 9.16 -9.78 -9.11
N ILE A 8 8.50 -9.93 -7.97
CA ILE A 8 7.05 -10.12 -7.89
C ILE A 8 6.40 -8.83 -7.40
N GLY A 9 5.70 -8.13 -8.28
CA GLY A 9 4.97 -6.90 -7.99
C GLY A 9 5.47 -5.69 -8.76
N SER A 10 4.52 -4.86 -9.21
CA SER A 10 4.73 -3.72 -10.10
C SER A 10 4.59 -2.35 -9.43
N GLY A 11 4.71 -2.27 -8.10
CA GLY A 11 4.68 -0.98 -7.41
C GLY A 11 5.98 -0.17 -7.64
N PRO A 12 6.10 1.01 -7.02
CA PRO A 12 7.34 1.80 -7.03
C PRO A 12 8.58 0.99 -6.60
N ALA A 13 8.44 0.11 -5.61
CA ALA A 13 9.51 -0.77 -5.15
C ALA A 13 9.97 -1.75 -6.24
N GLY A 14 9.03 -2.46 -6.89
CA GLY A 14 9.34 -3.45 -7.93
C GLY A 14 10.01 -2.82 -9.15
N HIS A 15 9.46 -1.72 -9.66
CA HIS A 15 10.06 -1.02 -10.81
C HIS A 15 11.41 -0.38 -10.48
N THR A 16 11.60 0.17 -9.27
CA THR A 16 12.91 0.69 -8.87
C THR A 16 13.93 -0.44 -8.77
N ALA A 17 13.55 -1.59 -8.20
CA ALA A 17 14.43 -2.75 -8.16
C ALA A 17 14.81 -3.24 -9.58
N ALA A 18 13.82 -3.34 -10.46
CA ALA A 18 14.00 -3.74 -11.86
C ALA A 18 14.94 -2.81 -12.62
N LEU A 19 14.77 -1.50 -12.45
CA LEU A 19 15.63 -0.48 -13.05
C LEU A 19 17.10 -0.68 -12.64
N TYR A 20 17.38 -0.83 -11.35
CA TYR A 20 18.74 -0.97 -10.84
C TYR A 20 19.39 -2.29 -11.31
N LEU A 21 18.67 -3.41 -11.20
CA LEU A 21 19.15 -4.73 -11.65
C LEU A 21 19.39 -4.78 -13.16
N SER A 22 18.53 -4.14 -13.95
CA SER A 22 18.69 -4.08 -15.41
C SER A 22 19.94 -3.30 -15.80
N ARG A 23 20.20 -2.18 -15.11
CA ARG A 23 21.43 -1.37 -15.31
C ARG A 23 22.69 -2.09 -14.86
N ALA A 24 22.58 -3.01 -13.90
CA ALA A 24 23.64 -3.91 -13.48
C ALA A 24 23.77 -5.16 -14.39
N THR A 25 23.12 -5.18 -15.56
CA THR A 25 23.16 -6.28 -16.54
C THR A 25 22.64 -7.63 -16.03
N MET A 26 21.84 -7.64 -14.96
CA MET A 26 21.29 -8.86 -14.35
C MET A 26 20.08 -9.44 -15.08
N LYS A 27 19.56 -8.74 -16.09
CA LYS A 27 18.38 -9.13 -16.90
C LYS A 27 17.19 -9.58 -16.04
N PRO A 28 16.67 -8.71 -15.14
CA PRO A 28 15.58 -9.08 -14.23
C PRO A 28 14.28 -9.36 -14.99
N VAL A 29 13.51 -10.31 -14.47
CA VAL A 29 12.13 -10.54 -14.90
C VAL A 29 11.19 -9.98 -13.83
N LEU A 30 10.24 -9.14 -14.22
CA LEU A 30 9.24 -8.56 -13.32
C LEU A 30 7.84 -9.08 -13.69
N PHE A 31 7.17 -9.71 -12.73
CA PHE A 31 5.75 -10.08 -12.85
C PHE A 31 4.89 -8.94 -12.32
N GLU A 32 4.15 -8.28 -13.22
CA GLU A 32 3.31 -7.13 -12.87
C GLU A 32 1.89 -7.51 -12.44
N GLY A 33 1.51 -8.79 -12.58
CA GLY A 33 0.18 -9.27 -12.23
C GLY A 33 -0.87 -8.98 -13.28
N PHE A 34 -1.89 -9.83 -13.34
CA PHE A 34 -3.12 -9.56 -14.07
C PHE A 34 -4.25 -9.26 -13.08
N LEU A 35 -4.43 -7.98 -12.75
CA LEU A 35 -5.32 -7.53 -11.66
C LEU A 35 -5.00 -8.17 -10.29
N ALA A 36 -3.72 -8.49 -10.04
CA ALA A 36 -3.27 -9.13 -8.81
C ALA A 36 -3.67 -8.31 -7.58
N ASN A 37 -4.26 -8.97 -6.58
CA ASN A 37 -4.81 -8.33 -5.37
C ASN A 37 -5.83 -7.20 -5.65
N GLY A 38 -6.48 -7.20 -6.82
CA GLY A 38 -7.46 -6.19 -7.23
C GLY A 38 -6.84 -4.90 -7.78
N PHE A 39 -5.54 -4.86 -8.05
CA PHE A 39 -4.85 -3.69 -8.62
C PHE A 39 -4.35 -3.96 -10.04
N ALA A 40 -4.48 -2.97 -10.91
CA ALA A 40 -3.84 -2.99 -12.22
C ALA A 40 -2.30 -2.95 -12.08
N PRO A 41 -1.55 -3.38 -13.13
CA PRO A 41 -0.11 -3.14 -13.21
C PRO A 41 0.24 -1.69 -12.87
N GLY A 42 1.19 -1.52 -11.96
CA GLY A 42 1.52 -0.24 -11.30
C GLY A 42 1.16 -0.18 -9.81
N GLY A 43 0.29 -1.08 -9.32
CA GLY A 43 -0.05 -1.18 -7.89
C GLY A 43 -0.97 -0.06 -7.39
N GLN A 44 -0.97 0.23 -6.09
CA GLN A 44 -1.95 1.14 -5.46
C GLN A 44 -2.02 2.54 -6.10
N LEU A 45 -0.91 3.06 -6.62
CA LEU A 45 -0.89 4.37 -7.29
C LEU A 45 -1.74 4.42 -8.57
N THR A 46 -2.13 3.29 -9.15
CA THR A 46 -3.08 3.31 -10.28
C THR A 46 -4.49 3.71 -9.84
N THR A 47 -4.75 3.74 -8.54
CA THR A 47 -6.05 4.09 -7.95
C THR A 47 -6.08 5.50 -7.37
N THR A 48 -4.96 6.23 -7.37
CA THR A 48 -4.93 7.63 -6.92
C THR A 48 -5.03 8.59 -8.10
N THR A 49 -5.55 9.80 -7.87
CA THR A 49 -5.59 10.86 -8.86
C THR A 49 -4.24 11.56 -8.96
N ASP A 50 -3.91 12.47 -8.03
CA ASP A 50 -2.72 13.32 -8.08
C ASP A 50 -1.72 12.96 -6.98
N VAL A 51 -0.47 12.80 -7.39
CA VAL A 51 0.68 12.58 -6.51
C VAL A 51 1.51 13.86 -6.47
N GLU A 52 1.39 14.60 -5.37
CA GLU A 52 2.10 15.88 -5.16
C GLU A 52 3.33 15.75 -4.26
N ASN A 53 3.52 14.59 -3.62
CA ASN A 53 4.55 14.36 -2.61
C ASN A 53 5.71 13.45 -3.10
N TYR A 54 5.75 13.14 -4.40
CA TYR A 54 6.89 12.43 -4.99
C TYR A 54 7.89 13.45 -5.58
N PRO A 55 9.13 13.53 -5.04
CA PRO A 55 10.10 14.53 -5.48
C PRO A 55 10.48 14.34 -6.96
N GLY A 56 10.57 15.45 -7.68
CA GLY A 56 10.84 15.48 -9.13
C GLY A 56 9.64 15.86 -9.99
N PHE A 57 8.44 15.94 -9.40
CA PHE A 57 7.21 16.40 -10.06
C PHE A 57 6.67 17.66 -9.38
N PRO A 58 7.24 18.85 -9.65
CA PRO A 58 6.88 20.10 -8.95
C PRO A 58 5.44 20.56 -9.22
N GLU A 59 4.84 20.12 -10.33
CA GLU A 59 3.45 20.40 -10.70
C GLU A 59 2.50 19.25 -10.32
N GLY A 60 2.98 18.27 -9.56
CA GLY A 60 2.29 17.00 -9.34
C GLY A 60 2.32 16.09 -10.57
N ILE A 61 1.83 14.86 -10.40
CA ILE A 61 1.66 13.91 -11.49
C ILE A 61 0.52 12.95 -11.17
N MET A 62 -0.25 12.55 -12.19
CA MET A 62 -1.27 11.54 -11.98
C MET A 62 -0.64 10.19 -11.61
N GLY A 63 -1.19 9.50 -10.60
CA GLY A 63 -0.68 8.21 -10.13
C GLY A 63 -0.48 7.16 -11.25
N PRO A 64 -1.47 6.91 -12.13
CA PRO A 64 -1.33 6.03 -13.28
C PRO A 64 -0.21 6.46 -14.25
N VAL A 65 -0.09 7.77 -14.52
CA VAL A 65 0.92 8.32 -15.43
C VAL A 65 2.32 8.16 -14.84
N MET A 66 2.46 8.35 -13.53
CA MET A 66 3.71 8.10 -12.81
C MET A 66 4.13 6.64 -12.92
N MET A 67 3.20 5.70 -12.73
CA MET A 67 3.52 4.27 -12.83
C MET A 67 3.85 3.82 -14.24
N GLU A 68 3.21 4.39 -15.27
CA GLU A 68 3.63 4.12 -16.65
C GLU A 68 5.06 4.59 -16.92
N LYS A 69 5.46 5.77 -16.41
CA LYS A 69 6.85 6.24 -16.51
C LYS A 69 7.84 5.27 -15.85
N PHE A 70 7.48 4.69 -14.70
CA PHE A 70 8.32 3.71 -14.00
C PHE A 70 8.47 2.43 -14.83
N ARG A 71 7.37 2.00 -15.45
CA ARG A 71 7.31 0.83 -16.33
C ARG A 71 8.13 1.03 -17.60
N GLU A 72 7.96 2.15 -18.28
CA GLU A 72 8.77 2.56 -19.45
C GLU A 72 10.26 2.58 -19.11
N GLN A 73 10.63 3.14 -17.96
CA GLN A 73 12.03 3.21 -17.53
C GLN A 73 12.61 1.82 -17.26
N SER A 74 11.85 0.92 -16.64
CA SER A 74 12.26 -0.47 -16.41
C SER A 74 12.50 -1.19 -17.76
N LYS A 75 11.54 -1.11 -18.68
CA LYS A 75 11.65 -1.71 -20.02
C LYS A 75 12.82 -1.16 -20.81
N ARG A 76 13.05 0.16 -20.77
CA ARG A 76 14.13 0.83 -21.49
C ARG A 76 15.51 0.25 -21.17
N PHE A 77 15.74 -0.18 -19.94
CA PHE A 77 17.02 -0.77 -19.52
C PHE A 77 17.08 -2.29 -19.65
N GLY A 78 16.02 -2.93 -20.16
CA GLY A 78 16.03 -4.36 -20.49
C GLY A 78 15.39 -5.27 -19.44
N THR A 79 14.55 -4.75 -18.55
CA THR A 79 13.67 -5.61 -17.73
C THR A 79 12.70 -6.35 -18.64
N GLU A 80 12.60 -7.67 -18.50
CA GLU A 80 11.51 -8.45 -19.07
C GLU A 80 10.29 -8.31 -18.16
N ILE A 81 9.21 -7.71 -18.64
CA ILE A 81 7.99 -7.49 -17.85
C ILE A 81 6.90 -8.42 -18.36
N ILE A 82 6.39 -9.27 -17.47
CA ILE A 82 5.36 -10.27 -17.76
C ILE A 82 4.06 -9.87 -17.03
N THR A 83 3.01 -9.66 -17.80
CA THR A 83 1.67 -9.31 -17.29
C THR A 83 0.91 -10.58 -16.88
N GLU A 84 1.44 -11.29 -15.88
CA GLU A 84 0.81 -12.48 -15.29
C GLU A 84 0.95 -12.44 -13.76
N THR A 85 -0.03 -13.00 -13.06
CA THR A 85 -0.01 -13.12 -11.60
C THR A 85 0.79 -14.36 -11.20
N ILE A 86 1.74 -14.22 -10.28
CA ILE A 86 2.33 -15.38 -9.60
C ILE A 86 1.33 -15.87 -8.55
N SER A 87 0.97 -17.14 -8.61
CA SER A 87 -0.05 -17.78 -7.76
C SER A 87 0.58 -18.63 -6.65
N LYS A 88 1.81 -19.10 -6.84
CA LYS A 88 2.53 -19.94 -5.88
C LYS A 88 4.04 -19.72 -6.01
N VAL A 89 4.74 -19.78 -4.88
CA VAL A 89 6.21 -19.86 -4.82
C VAL A 89 6.64 -21.00 -3.89
N ASP A 90 7.78 -21.62 -4.20
CA ASP A 90 8.47 -22.59 -3.36
C ASP A 90 9.91 -22.09 -3.11
N LEU A 91 10.14 -21.69 -1.86
CA LEU A 91 11.39 -21.13 -1.37
C LEU A 91 12.26 -22.16 -0.62
N SER A 92 11.86 -23.43 -0.61
CA SER A 92 12.53 -24.48 0.18
C SER A 92 13.86 -24.95 -0.41
N SER A 93 14.11 -24.70 -1.70
CA SER A 93 15.31 -25.10 -2.40
C SER A 93 15.68 -24.08 -3.48
N LYS A 94 16.98 -24.01 -3.81
CA LYS A 94 17.51 -23.19 -4.90
C LYS A 94 17.77 -24.07 -6.15
N PRO A 95 17.49 -23.57 -7.37
CA PRO A 95 16.80 -22.32 -7.66
C PRO A 95 15.34 -22.38 -7.20
N PHE A 96 14.82 -21.24 -6.73
CA PHE A 96 13.44 -21.10 -6.28
C PHE A 96 12.47 -21.37 -7.42
N LYS A 97 11.27 -21.85 -7.11
CA LYS A 97 10.24 -22.16 -8.12
C LYS A 97 9.03 -21.24 -7.96
N LEU A 98 8.50 -20.77 -9.08
CA LEU A 98 7.35 -19.86 -9.12
C LEU A 98 6.35 -20.35 -10.17
N TRP A 99 5.07 -20.33 -9.84
CA TRP A 99 3.98 -20.71 -10.75
C TRP A 99 3.14 -19.49 -11.08
N ARG A 100 2.79 -19.37 -12.36
CA ARG A 100 1.83 -18.38 -12.85
C ARG A 100 0.41 -18.85 -12.54
N GLU A 101 -0.51 -17.92 -12.41
CA GLU A 101 -1.93 -18.24 -12.22
C GLU A 101 -2.47 -19.05 -13.39
N GLY A 102 -3.12 -20.17 -13.09
CA GLY A 102 -3.66 -21.10 -14.09
C GLY A 102 -2.63 -22.05 -14.73
N ALA A 103 -1.36 -22.02 -14.33
CA ALA A 103 -0.35 -22.96 -14.82
C ALA A 103 -0.45 -24.34 -14.15
N ASP A 104 -0.11 -25.39 -14.91
CA ASP A 104 0.01 -26.76 -14.40
C ASP A 104 1.14 -26.89 -13.37
N GLU A 105 1.09 -27.91 -12.49
CA GLU A 105 2.10 -28.12 -11.43
C GLU A 105 3.54 -28.27 -11.96
N GLN A 106 3.70 -28.81 -13.16
CA GLN A 106 5.03 -28.99 -13.78
C GLN A 106 5.52 -27.74 -14.53
N ALA A 107 4.64 -26.76 -14.75
CA ALA A 107 4.92 -25.54 -15.50
C ALA A 107 5.36 -24.40 -14.57
N PHE A 108 6.52 -24.57 -13.92
CA PHE A 108 7.13 -23.54 -13.08
C PHE A 108 8.27 -22.78 -13.76
N ASP A 109 8.38 -21.51 -13.42
CA ASP A 109 9.58 -20.70 -13.64
C ASP A 109 10.56 -20.90 -12.48
N THR A 110 11.85 -20.67 -12.74
CA THR A 110 12.90 -20.79 -11.71
C THR A 110 13.71 -19.51 -11.57
N ALA A 111 14.17 -19.22 -10.36
CA ALA A 111 15.05 -18.09 -10.10
C ALA A 111 16.14 -18.38 -9.06
N ASP A 112 17.34 -17.85 -9.27
CA ASP A 112 18.41 -17.92 -8.26
C ASP A 112 18.09 -17.02 -7.06
N SER A 113 17.42 -15.89 -7.31
CA SER A 113 16.99 -14.90 -6.31
C SER A 113 15.58 -14.37 -6.60
N VAL A 114 14.86 -13.98 -5.55
CA VAL A 114 13.51 -13.38 -5.64
C VAL A 114 13.39 -12.10 -4.83
N ILE A 115 12.82 -11.05 -5.42
CA ILE A 115 12.43 -9.82 -4.72
C ILE A 115 10.89 -9.77 -4.60
N ILE A 116 10.39 -9.81 -3.37
CA ILE A 116 8.98 -9.66 -3.04
C ILE A 116 8.66 -8.17 -2.90
N ALA A 117 7.91 -7.63 -3.86
CA ALA A 117 7.48 -6.23 -3.92
C ALA A 117 5.95 -6.13 -4.16
N THR A 118 5.20 -7.08 -3.59
CA THR A 118 3.75 -7.27 -3.79
C THR A 118 2.88 -6.20 -3.12
N GLY A 119 3.49 -5.35 -2.29
CA GLY A 119 2.84 -4.23 -1.63
C GLY A 119 1.89 -4.62 -0.49
N ALA A 120 1.01 -3.70 -0.15
CA ALA A 120 -0.09 -3.87 0.78
C ALA A 120 -1.33 -3.16 0.22
N ALA A 121 -2.52 -3.51 0.70
CA ALA A 121 -3.76 -2.83 0.34
C ALA A 121 -4.37 -2.17 1.58
N ALA A 122 -4.79 -0.91 1.46
CA ALA A 122 -5.55 -0.28 2.54
C ALA A 122 -6.89 -1.00 2.76
N LYS A 123 -7.24 -1.29 4.03
CA LYS A 123 -8.52 -1.92 4.35
C LYS A 123 -9.66 -0.95 4.06
N ARG A 124 -10.64 -1.43 3.32
CA ARG A 124 -11.88 -0.72 2.98
C ARG A 124 -13.07 -1.39 3.68
N LEU A 125 -14.14 -0.63 3.92
CA LEU A 125 -15.37 -1.18 4.51
C LEU A 125 -16.40 -1.61 3.47
N HIS A 126 -16.23 -1.20 2.21
CA HIS A 126 -17.16 -1.47 1.11
C HIS A 126 -18.59 -1.02 1.44
N LEU A 127 -18.70 0.20 1.97
CA LEU A 127 -20.00 0.78 2.31
C LEU A 127 -20.84 1.01 1.05
N PRO A 128 -22.18 0.93 1.13
CA PRO A 128 -23.05 1.45 0.08
C PRO A 128 -22.65 2.90 -0.29
N GLY A 129 -22.46 3.14 -1.59
CA GLY A 129 -21.97 4.41 -2.14
C GLY A 129 -20.45 4.58 -2.15
N GLU A 130 -19.68 3.72 -1.50
CA GLU A 130 -18.23 3.86 -1.41
C GLU A 130 -17.54 3.84 -2.78
N ASP A 131 -17.91 2.93 -3.68
CA ASP A 131 -17.29 2.82 -5.00
C ASP A 131 -17.59 4.03 -5.90
N ILE A 132 -18.71 4.73 -5.67
CA ILE A 132 -19.06 5.95 -6.42
C ILE A 132 -18.15 7.11 -5.99
N TYR A 133 -17.88 7.22 -4.68
CA TYR A 133 -17.16 8.33 -4.07
C TYR A 133 -15.70 8.04 -3.72
N TRP A 134 -15.20 6.85 -4.04
CA TRP A 134 -13.77 6.52 -3.94
C TRP A 134 -12.95 7.49 -4.78
N GLN A 135 -11.96 8.15 -4.16
CA GLN A 135 -11.18 9.27 -4.74
C GLN A 135 -12.00 10.51 -5.17
N LYS A 136 -13.29 10.56 -4.81
CA LYS A 136 -14.16 11.73 -4.96
C LYS A 136 -14.71 12.17 -3.61
N GLY A 137 -13.86 12.10 -2.59
CA GLY A 137 -14.20 12.40 -1.20
C GLY A 137 -13.90 11.25 -0.23
N ILE A 138 -13.67 10.03 -0.71
CA ILE A 138 -13.23 8.90 0.14
C ILE A 138 -11.77 8.55 -0.18
N SER A 139 -10.93 8.45 0.86
CA SER A 139 -9.51 8.10 0.78
C SER A 139 -9.14 7.11 1.91
N ALA A 140 -7.97 6.48 1.78
CA ALA A 140 -7.36 5.68 2.84
C ALA A 140 -5.94 6.15 3.22
N CYS A 141 -5.56 7.36 2.81
CA CYS A 141 -4.28 7.97 3.19
C CYS A 141 -4.46 9.47 3.42
N ALA A 142 -4.62 9.89 4.68
CA ALA A 142 -4.71 11.31 5.02
C ALA A 142 -3.47 12.11 4.63
N VAL A 143 -2.27 11.51 4.73
CA VAL A 143 -0.99 12.17 4.38
C VAL A 143 -0.86 12.44 2.88
N CYS A 144 -1.48 11.58 2.06
CA CYS A 144 -1.47 11.70 0.61
C CYS A 144 -2.47 12.77 0.17
N ASP A 145 -3.74 12.63 0.58
CA ASP A 145 -4.83 13.37 -0.05
C ASP A 145 -5.34 14.53 0.82
N GLY A 146 -4.94 14.63 2.09
CA GLY A 146 -5.50 15.60 3.03
C GLY A 146 -5.33 17.06 2.63
N ALA A 147 -4.34 17.37 1.79
CA ALA A 147 -4.06 18.71 1.28
C ALA A 147 -4.87 19.09 0.03
N VAL A 148 -5.54 18.12 -0.62
CA VAL A 148 -6.27 18.34 -1.87
C VAL A 148 -7.39 19.38 -1.66
N PRO A 149 -7.62 20.32 -2.61
CA PRO A 149 -8.53 21.45 -2.43
C PRO A 149 -9.96 21.09 -1.97
N ILE A 150 -10.47 19.92 -2.34
CA ILE A 150 -11.83 19.48 -2.00
C ILE A 150 -12.07 19.35 -0.48
N PHE A 151 -11.01 19.14 0.31
CA PHE A 151 -11.09 18.97 1.77
C PHE A 151 -10.84 20.26 2.55
N ARG A 152 -10.35 21.31 1.89
CA ARG A 152 -9.91 22.55 2.55
C ARG A 152 -11.09 23.29 3.17
N ASN A 153 -10.97 23.57 4.47
CA ASN A 153 -12.00 24.22 5.29
C ASN A 153 -13.37 23.52 5.24
N LYS A 154 -13.37 22.19 5.06
CA LYS A 154 -14.57 21.35 5.08
C LYS A 154 -14.59 20.39 6.28
N PRO A 155 -15.77 19.94 6.72
CA PRO A 155 -15.87 18.87 7.71
C PRO A 155 -15.38 17.55 7.12
N LEU A 156 -14.52 16.86 7.86
CA LEU A 156 -13.91 15.58 7.47
C LEU A 156 -14.24 14.51 8.51
N ALA A 157 -14.23 13.25 8.11
CA ALA A 157 -14.34 12.11 9.00
C ALA A 157 -13.16 11.14 8.84
N VAL A 158 -12.72 10.57 9.95
CA VAL A 158 -11.75 9.46 10.00
C VAL A 158 -12.45 8.26 10.63
N ILE A 159 -12.37 7.10 9.99
CA ILE A 159 -12.86 5.85 10.56
C ILE A 159 -11.67 5.08 11.13
N GLY A 160 -11.72 4.81 12.43
CA GLY A 160 -10.71 4.03 13.13
C GLY A 160 -10.61 4.38 14.60
N GLY A 161 -9.86 3.59 15.36
CA GLY A 161 -9.68 3.83 16.80
C GLY A 161 -8.29 3.51 17.35
N GLY A 162 -7.33 3.19 16.49
CA GLY A 162 -5.93 2.98 16.86
C GLY A 162 -5.10 4.27 16.75
N ASP A 163 -3.78 4.15 16.95
CA ASP A 163 -2.87 5.29 16.80
C ASP A 163 -2.93 5.90 15.40
N SER A 164 -3.01 5.09 14.34
CA SER A 164 -3.15 5.61 12.95
C SER A 164 -4.35 6.53 12.78
N ALA A 165 -5.51 6.18 13.37
CA ALA A 165 -6.69 7.03 13.29
C ALA A 165 -6.50 8.36 14.04
N ALA A 166 -5.79 8.33 15.19
CA ALA A 166 -5.47 9.54 15.93
C ALA A 166 -4.46 10.42 15.19
N GLU A 167 -3.41 9.83 14.61
CA GLU A 167 -2.39 10.53 13.82
C GLU A 167 -2.99 11.18 12.58
N GLU A 168 -3.77 10.42 11.79
CA GLU A 168 -4.41 10.92 10.57
C GLU A 168 -5.46 11.99 10.88
N ALA A 169 -6.28 11.81 11.92
CA ALA A 169 -7.24 12.83 12.32
C ALA A 169 -6.54 14.14 12.73
N LEU A 170 -5.47 14.06 13.54
CA LEU A 170 -4.68 15.23 13.92
C LEU A 170 -4.02 15.89 12.71
N PHE A 171 -3.51 15.11 11.76
CA PHE A 171 -2.95 15.63 10.51
C PHE A 171 -3.99 16.41 9.70
N LEU A 172 -5.20 15.86 9.55
CA LEU A 172 -6.30 16.49 8.81
C LEU A 172 -6.80 17.79 9.42
N THR A 173 -6.58 18.05 10.72
CA THR A 173 -6.95 19.33 11.36
C THR A 173 -6.23 20.55 10.77
N LYS A 174 -5.12 20.33 10.05
CA LYS A 174 -4.39 21.37 9.31
C LYS A 174 -5.17 21.89 8.10
N TYR A 175 -6.07 21.08 7.54
CA TYR A 175 -6.76 21.36 6.27
C TYR A 175 -8.28 21.50 6.46
N GLY A 176 -8.89 20.57 7.19
CA GLY A 176 -10.32 20.56 7.46
C GLY A 176 -10.77 21.68 8.41
N SER A 177 -12.05 22.05 8.32
CA SER A 177 -12.67 22.95 9.29
C SER A 177 -12.92 22.25 10.62
N HIS A 178 -13.30 20.96 10.57
CA HIS A 178 -13.50 20.08 11.72
C HIS A 178 -13.26 18.62 11.32
N VAL A 179 -12.81 17.78 12.25
CA VAL A 179 -12.54 16.36 12.01
C VAL A 179 -13.33 15.49 12.99
N TYR A 180 -14.21 14.65 12.46
CA TYR A 180 -14.93 13.64 13.23
C TYR A 180 -14.16 12.33 13.23
N VAL A 181 -13.95 11.72 14.39
CA VAL A 181 -13.32 10.39 14.48
C VAL A 181 -14.38 9.37 14.87
N ILE A 182 -14.73 8.50 13.93
CA ILE A 182 -15.77 7.48 14.10
C ILE A 182 -15.14 6.23 14.70
N VAL A 183 -15.46 5.97 15.97
CA VAL A 183 -14.91 4.86 16.75
C VAL A 183 -16.00 3.83 17.01
N ARG A 184 -15.78 2.60 16.54
CA ARG A 184 -16.72 1.46 16.72
C ARG A 184 -16.99 1.12 18.19
N ARG A 185 -16.04 1.39 19.09
CA ARG A 185 -16.10 1.04 20.53
C ARG A 185 -16.28 2.30 21.39
N ASP A 186 -16.44 2.12 22.70
CA ASP A 186 -16.47 3.19 23.70
C ASP A 186 -15.08 3.61 24.21
N LYS A 187 -14.02 3.07 23.60
CA LYS A 187 -12.64 3.41 23.94
C LYS A 187 -11.74 3.36 22.70
N LEU A 188 -10.68 4.17 22.71
CA LEU A 188 -9.60 4.10 21.73
C LEU A 188 -8.66 2.92 22.05
N ARG A 189 -8.16 2.27 21.00
CA ARG A 189 -7.01 1.37 21.06
C ARG A 189 -5.68 2.14 21.02
N ALA A 190 -5.71 3.41 20.60
CA ALA A 190 -4.54 4.29 20.57
C ALA A 190 -3.83 4.32 21.93
N SER A 191 -2.52 4.55 21.90
CA SER A 191 -1.71 4.85 23.07
C SER A 191 -2.31 6.00 23.87
N LYS A 192 -2.11 5.99 25.20
CA LYS A 192 -2.66 7.04 26.08
C LYS A 192 -2.26 8.45 25.65
N VAL A 193 -1.01 8.61 25.21
CA VAL A 193 -0.48 9.90 24.73
C VAL A 193 -1.22 10.37 23.48
N MET A 194 -1.44 9.49 22.51
CA MET A 194 -2.16 9.82 21.28
C MET A 194 -3.64 10.08 21.53
N ALA A 195 -4.29 9.25 22.35
CA ALA A 195 -5.68 9.46 22.74
C ALA A 195 -5.88 10.83 23.42
N ASN A 196 -5.00 11.21 24.35
CA ASN A 196 -5.07 12.51 25.02
C ASN A 196 -4.89 13.67 24.04
N ARG A 197 -3.90 13.59 23.13
CA ARG A 197 -3.69 14.61 22.10
C ARG A 197 -4.93 14.76 21.21
N LEU A 198 -5.49 13.65 20.76
CA LEU A 198 -6.70 13.64 19.93
C LEU A 198 -7.89 14.31 20.64
N LEU A 199 -8.16 13.90 21.88
CA LEU A 199 -9.30 14.40 22.66
C LEU A 199 -9.15 15.86 23.09
N SER A 200 -7.92 16.35 23.22
CA SER A 200 -7.62 17.76 23.55
C SER A 200 -7.71 18.72 22.37
N ASN A 201 -7.79 18.22 21.14
CA ASN A 201 -7.78 19.07 19.95
C ASN A 201 -9.17 19.69 19.70
N PRO A 202 -9.31 21.03 19.69
CA PRO A 202 -10.62 21.68 19.56
C PRO A 202 -11.28 21.49 18.19
N LYS A 203 -10.52 21.12 17.16
CA LYS A 203 -11.05 20.80 15.82
C LYS A 203 -11.46 19.33 15.68
N VAL A 204 -11.40 18.55 16.75
CA VAL A 204 -11.69 17.10 16.71
C VAL A 204 -12.88 16.77 17.59
N THR A 205 -13.82 15.99 17.04
CA THR A 205 -14.88 15.34 17.82
C THR A 205 -14.79 13.84 17.64
N VAL A 206 -14.58 13.11 18.74
CA VAL A 206 -14.64 11.64 18.71
C VAL A 206 -16.09 11.18 18.91
N ILE A 207 -16.61 10.42 17.95
CA ILE A 207 -17.94 9.83 17.98
C ILE A 207 -17.81 8.35 18.34
N TRP A 208 -18.11 8.04 19.60
CA TRP A 208 -17.98 6.71 20.18
C TRP A 208 -19.14 5.78 19.81
N ASN A 209 -18.86 4.48 19.87
CA ASN A 209 -19.84 3.42 19.64
C ASN A 209 -20.56 3.56 18.30
N THR A 210 -19.91 4.08 17.27
CA THR A 210 -20.57 4.42 16.01
C THR A 210 -19.93 3.68 14.84
N LEU A 211 -20.77 3.21 13.94
CA LEU A 211 -20.37 2.61 12.67
C LEU A 211 -20.88 3.48 11.51
N PRO A 212 -20.08 3.67 10.45
CA PRO A 212 -20.60 4.17 9.19
C PRO A 212 -21.48 3.09 8.54
N ILE A 213 -22.55 3.49 7.86
CA ILE A 213 -23.47 2.56 7.20
C ILE A 213 -23.69 2.86 5.72
N GLU A 214 -23.50 4.11 5.27
CA GLU A 214 -23.70 4.52 3.88
C GLU A 214 -22.99 5.85 3.58
N CYS A 215 -22.45 5.99 2.38
CA CYS A 215 -21.83 7.21 1.85
C CYS A 215 -22.75 7.83 0.79
N LYS A 216 -23.09 9.12 0.93
CA LYS A 216 -23.93 9.86 -0.02
C LYS A 216 -23.25 11.15 -0.51
N GLY A 217 -23.69 11.62 -1.66
CA GLY A 217 -23.10 12.74 -2.38
C GLY A 217 -24.01 13.24 -3.48
N ASP A 218 -23.51 14.21 -4.26
CA ASP A 218 -24.20 14.81 -5.41
C ASP A 218 -23.74 14.20 -6.76
N ASP A 219 -23.46 12.90 -6.76
CA ASP A 219 -22.85 12.10 -7.85
C ASP A 219 -21.42 12.51 -8.26
N LYS A 220 -20.98 13.72 -7.89
CA LYS A 220 -19.64 14.23 -8.15
C LYS A 220 -18.73 14.05 -6.95
N VAL A 221 -19.19 14.42 -5.76
CA VAL A 221 -18.39 14.36 -4.52
C VAL A 221 -19.22 13.89 -3.33
N LEU A 222 -18.52 13.28 -2.37
CA LEU A 222 -19.09 12.96 -1.05
C LEU A 222 -19.56 14.26 -0.36
N ASN A 223 -20.76 14.25 0.21
CA ASN A 223 -21.26 15.35 1.04
C ASN A 223 -21.92 14.89 2.36
N LEU A 224 -22.13 13.58 2.54
CA LEU A 224 -22.87 13.06 3.68
C LEU A 224 -22.42 11.63 4.04
N LEU A 225 -22.20 11.38 5.33
CA LEU A 225 -21.99 10.03 5.88
C LEU A 225 -23.17 9.66 6.77
N ILE A 226 -23.79 8.53 6.49
CA ILE A 226 -24.81 7.96 7.38
C ILE A 226 -24.10 7.08 8.40
N THR A 227 -24.41 7.29 9.67
CA THR A 227 -23.80 6.57 10.79
C THR A 227 -24.86 5.97 11.71
N LYS A 228 -24.54 4.86 12.36
CA LYS A 228 -25.39 4.20 13.35
C LYS A 228 -24.66 4.03 14.67
N ASN A 229 -25.24 4.54 15.74
CA ASN A 229 -24.77 4.26 17.08
C ASN A 229 -25.14 2.82 17.48
N THR A 230 -24.15 2.04 17.85
CA THR A 230 -24.25 0.61 18.20
C THR A 230 -24.82 0.37 19.60
N LYS A 231 -24.84 1.37 20.48
CA LYS A 231 -25.47 1.28 21.82
C LYS A 231 -26.92 1.73 21.81
N THR A 232 -27.24 2.83 21.12
CA THR A 232 -28.60 3.39 21.11
C THR A 232 -29.44 2.95 19.92
N GLY A 233 -28.80 2.45 18.85
CA GLY A 233 -29.46 2.14 17.58
C GLY A 233 -29.75 3.37 16.71
N GLU A 234 -29.49 4.58 17.21
CA GLU A 234 -29.77 5.85 16.54
C GLU A 234 -28.98 5.97 15.23
N VAL A 235 -29.66 6.36 14.15
CA VAL A 235 -29.07 6.64 12.85
C VAL A 235 -28.99 8.15 12.65
N LYS A 236 -27.81 8.64 12.25
CA LYS A 236 -27.56 10.07 12.00
C LYS A 236 -26.94 10.31 10.65
N GLU A 237 -27.34 11.43 10.07
CA GLU A 237 -26.65 12.02 8.94
C GLU A 237 -25.53 12.93 9.47
N LEU A 238 -24.31 12.74 8.97
CA LEU A 238 -23.15 13.53 9.33
C LEU A 238 -22.62 14.24 8.08
N PRO A 239 -22.88 15.55 7.92
CA PRO A 239 -22.39 16.31 6.78
C PRO A 239 -20.85 16.37 6.77
N ILE A 240 -20.23 15.76 5.76
CA ILE A 240 -18.78 15.71 5.57
C ILE A 240 -18.44 15.80 4.08
N ASN A 241 -17.30 16.38 3.74
CA ASN A 241 -16.79 16.38 2.37
C ASN A 241 -15.62 15.41 2.16
N GLY A 242 -15.12 14.81 3.24
CA GLY A 242 -14.04 13.84 3.17
C GLY A 242 -14.17 12.73 4.19
N LEU A 243 -13.96 11.49 3.76
CA LEU A 243 -13.91 10.30 4.59
C LEU A 243 -12.56 9.60 4.42
N PHE A 244 -11.85 9.37 5.52
CA PHE A 244 -10.54 8.75 5.53
C PHE A 244 -10.56 7.45 6.33
N TYR A 245 -10.18 6.34 5.68
CA TYR A 245 -10.03 5.05 6.34
C TYR A 245 -8.69 4.93 7.05
N ALA A 246 -8.72 4.80 8.38
CA ALA A 246 -7.55 4.54 9.22
C ALA A 246 -7.71 3.22 10.00
N ILE A 247 -8.13 2.16 9.29
CA ILE A 247 -8.44 0.83 9.83
C ILE A 247 -7.35 -0.23 9.55
N GLY A 248 -6.17 0.21 9.12
CA GLY A 248 -5.01 -0.63 8.83
C GLY A 248 -4.92 -1.04 7.36
N HIS A 249 -3.92 -1.85 7.04
CA HIS A 249 -3.67 -2.36 5.69
C HIS A 249 -3.52 -3.89 5.76
N VAL A 250 -3.60 -4.55 4.60
CA VAL A 250 -3.36 -5.97 4.41
C VAL A 250 -2.13 -6.11 3.51
N PRO A 251 -0.96 -6.52 4.03
CA PRO A 251 0.21 -6.81 3.20
C PRO A 251 -0.08 -8.03 2.30
N ALA A 252 0.39 -8.01 1.06
CA ALA A 252 0.14 -9.05 0.08
C ALA A 252 1.14 -10.22 0.23
N THR A 253 1.07 -10.92 1.37
CA THR A 253 2.04 -11.94 1.80
C THR A 253 1.56 -13.38 1.69
N GLU A 254 0.34 -13.62 1.20
CA GLU A 254 -0.21 -14.98 1.12
C GLU A 254 0.68 -15.92 0.29
N LEU A 255 1.36 -15.42 -0.74
CA LEU A 255 2.32 -16.19 -1.55
C LEU A 255 3.46 -16.81 -0.75
N VAL A 256 3.92 -16.10 0.29
CA VAL A 256 5.13 -16.44 1.07
C VAL A 256 4.80 -16.86 2.50
N LYS A 257 3.52 -17.00 2.80
CA LYS A 257 3.04 -17.46 4.09
C LYS A 257 3.61 -18.84 4.40
N ASP A 258 3.98 -19.03 5.65
CA ASP A 258 4.64 -20.23 6.17
C ASP A 258 6.04 -20.53 5.59
N GLN A 259 6.56 -19.66 4.71
CA GLN A 259 7.91 -19.75 4.13
C GLN A 259 8.82 -18.61 4.60
N LEU A 260 8.26 -17.40 4.77
CA LEU A 260 8.95 -16.24 5.33
C LEU A 260 8.41 -15.88 6.72
N GLU A 261 9.27 -15.30 7.55
CA GLU A 261 8.86 -14.74 8.84
C GLU A 261 8.00 -13.49 8.63
N LEU A 262 6.78 -13.54 9.17
CA LEU A 262 5.83 -12.44 9.16
C LEU A 262 5.62 -11.91 10.58
N ASP A 263 5.39 -10.62 10.71
CA ASP A 263 4.99 -10.04 11.99
C ASP A 263 3.52 -10.34 12.32
N ALA A 264 3.07 -9.95 13.52
CA ALA A 264 1.70 -10.19 13.97
C ALA A 264 0.61 -9.51 13.10
N ASP A 265 0.99 -8.54 12.27
CA ASP A 265 0.09 -7.84 11.33
C ASP A 265 0.20 -8.40 9.90
N GLY A 266 1.07 -9.39 9.66
CA GLY A 266 1.27 -10.09 8.40
C GLY A 266 2.36 -9.51 7.48
N TYR A 267 3.12 -8.52 7.92
CA TYR A 267 4.20 -7.90 7.12
C TYR A 267 5.46 -8.75 7.15
N ILE A 268 6.20 -8.79 6.04
CA ILE A 268 7.47 -9.53 5.97
C ILE A 268 8.50 -8.88 6.90
N ILE A 269 9.06 -9.67 7.81
CA ILE A 269 10.15 -9.23 8.68
C ILE A 269 11.44 -9.20 7.85
N THR A 270 12.14 -8.07 7.90
CA THR A 270 13.47 -7.91 7.30
C THR A 270 14.48 -7.51 8.36
N LYS A 271 15.76 -7.85 8.14
CA LYS A 271 16.82 -7.40 9.04
C LYS A 271 16.85 -5.85 9.09
N PRO A 272 17.08 -5.23 10.26
CA PRO A 272 17.07 -3.78 10.41
C PRO A 272 17.94 -3.09 9.35
N ASP A 273 17.41 -2.01 8.77
CA ASP A 273 18.08 -1.20 7.74
C ASP A 273 18.54 -1.96 6.47
N THR A 274 17.90 -3.09 6.16
CA THR A 274 18.15 -3.90 4.95
C THR A 274 16.85 -4.41 4.32
N THR A 275 16.95 -5.23 3.28
CA THR A 275 15.83 -5.94 2.63
C THR A 275 15.91 -7.47 2.75
N TYR A 276 16.95 -7.99 3.41
CA TYR A 276 17.11 -9.42 3.68
C TYR A 276 15.96 -9.97 4.52
N THR A 277 15.34 -11.05 4.04
CA THR A 277 14.37 -11.85 4.79
C THR A 277 15.08 -12.95 5.61
N ASN A 278 14.31 -13.85 6.23
CA ASN A 278 14.84 -15.04 6.89
C ASN A 278 15.34 -16.12 5.90
N VAL A 279 14.94 -16.06 4.62
CA VAL A 279 15.41 -16.97 3.57
C VAL A 279 16.46 -16.27 2.72
N GLU A 280 17.67 -16.84 2.70
CA GLU A 280 18.77 -16.32 1.91
C GLU A 280 18.48 -16.37 0.40
N GLY A 281 18.74 -15.28 -0.31
CA GLY A 281 18.39 -15.11 -1.72
C GLY A 281 16.96 -14.58 -1.94
N VAL A 282 16.21 -14.33 -0.86
CA VAL A 282 14.88 -13.71 -0.91
C VAL A 282 14.92 -12.36 -0.19
N PHE A 283 14.47 -11.33 -0.90
CA PHE A 283 14.45 -9.95 -0.45
C PHE A 283 13.02 -9.41 -0.45
N ALA A 284 12.72 -8.46 0.44
CA ALA A 284 11.41 -7.80 0.47
C ALA A 284 11.54 -6.28 0.39
N ALA A 285 10.71 -5.63 -0.42
CA ALA A 285 10.74 -4.19 -0.64
C ALA A 285 9.34 -3.57 -0.71
N GLY A 286 9.26 -2.31 -0.30
CA GLY A 286 8.04 -1.52 -0.25
C GLY A 286 7.09 -1.91 0.87
N ASP A 287 5.82 -1.57 0.68
CA ASP A 287 4.78 -1.70 1.71
C ASP A 287 4.58 -3.13 2.23
N VAL A 288 5.03 -4.17 1.51
CA VAL A 288 4.93 -5.57 1.99
C VAL A 288 5.76 -5.81 3.28
N LYS A 289 6.78 -4.98 3.52
CA LYS A 289 7.62 -4.98 4.74
C LYS A 289 7.54 -3.68 5.55
N ASP A 290 6.95 -2.62 5.00
CA ASP A 290 6.87 -1.31 5.64
C ASP A 290 5.44 -0.98 6.07
N LYS A 291 5.15 -1.20 7.36
CA LYS A 291 3.89 -0.78 7.98
C LYS A 291 3.92 0.64 8.55
N LYS A 292 5.08 1.29 8.55
CA LYS A 292 5.30 2.56 9.26
C LYS A 292 5.15 3.75 8.34
N TYR A 293 5.84 3.78 7.20
CA TYR A 293 5.84 4.96 6.32
C TYR A 293 4.81 4.85 5.20
N ARG A 294 4.80 3.73 4.45
CA ARG A 294 3.80 3.45 3.40
C ARG A 294 3.67 4.60 2.39
N GLN A 295 4.79 5.03 1.82
CA GLN A 295 4.84 6.09 0.81
C GLN A 295 5.51 5.56 -0.46
N ALA A 296 5.09 6.10 -1.61
CA ALA A 296 5.69 5.73 -2.90
C ALA A 296 7.21 5.95 -2.92
N ILE A 297 7.68 7.07 -2.33
CA ILE A 297 9.10 7.41 -2.29
C ILE A 297 9.92 6.51 -1.35
N THR A 298 9.36 6.10 -0.21
CA THR A 298 10.04 5.14 0.69
C THR A 298 10.05 3.74 0.06
N SER A 299 8.95 3.36 -0.59
CA SER A 299 8.87 2.12 -1.37
C SER A 299 9.91 2.08 -2.50
N ALA A 300 10.02 3.14 -3.30
CA ALA A 300 11.04 3.25 -4.34
C ALA A 300 12.47 3.13 -3.75
N GLY A 301 12.75 3.85 -2.66
CA GLY A 301 14.04 3.75 -1.96
C GLY A 301 14.35 2.33 -1.50
N SER A 302 13.40 1.64 -0.88
CA SER A 302 13.59 0.24 -0.47
C SER A 302 13.72 -0.74 -1.64
N GLY A 303 13.12 -0.44 -2.80
CA GLY A 303 13.31 -1.19 -4.04
C GLY A 303 14.75 -1.09 -4.56
N CYS A 304 15.35 0.10 -4.48
CA CYS A 304 16.77 0.28 -4.76
C CYS A 304 17.64 -0.56 -3.82
N MET A 305 17.36 -0.53 -2.51
CA MET A 305 18.09 -1.35 -1.52
C MET A 305 18.01 -2.84 -1.87
N ALA A 306 16.83 -3.36 -2.22
CA ALA A 306 16.66 -4.76 -2.58
C ALA A 306 17.42 -5.14 -3.84
N ALA A 307 17.45 -4.27 -4.85
CA ALA A 307 18.24 -4.52 -6.06
C ALA A 307 19.75 -4.60 -5.75
N LEU A 308 20.28 -3.69 -4.96
CA LEU A 308 21.71 -3.66 -4.62
C LEU A 308 22.13 -4.86 -3.75
N GLU A 309 21.30 -5.22 -2.77
CA GLU A 309 21.57 -6.38 -1.91
C GLU A 309 21.41 -7.71 -2.67
N CYS A 310 20.45 -7.79 -3.59
CA CYS A 310 20.27 -8.92 -4.49
C CYS A 310 21.43 -9.07 -5.47
N GLU A 311 21.88 -7.98 -6.09
CA GLU A 311 23.02 -8.01 -7.00
C GLU A 311 24.28 -8.48 -6.28
N ARG A 312 24.60 -7.88 -5.12
CA ARG A 312 25.74 -8.31 -4.31
C ARG A 312 25.65 -9.79 -3.95
N TRP A 313 24.49 -10.25 -3.48
CA TRP A 313 24.31 -11.65 -3.09
C TRP A 313 24.51 -12.60 -4.28
N LEU A 314 23.96 -12.27 -5.46
CA LEU A 314 24.15 -13.06 -6.68
C LEU A 314 25.62 -13.10 -7.09
N SER A 315 26.33 -11.96 -7.02
CA SER A 315 27.76 -11.86 -7.35
C SER A 315 28.65 -12.68 -6.39
N GLU A 316 28.26 -12.81 -5.12
CA GLU A 316 28.98 -13.62 -4.11
C GLU A 316 28.75 -15.13 -4.24
N HIS A 317 27.57 -15.55 -4.72
CA HIS A 317 27.16 -16.97 -4.73
C HIS A 317 27.25 -17.62 -6.12
N PHE A 318 27.18 -16.81 -7.16
CA PHE A 318 27.19 -17.22 -8.56
C PHE A 318 28.21 -16.37 -9.33
N SER A 319 29.45 -16.35 -8.83
CA SER A 319 30.60 -15.92 -9.63
C SER A 319 30.74 -16.83 -10.86
N GLU A 320 30.92 -16.24 -12.05
CA GLU A 320 31.12 -16.95 -13.33
C GLU A 320 32.13 -18.09 -13.26
#